data_AF-A0A1F2T1Y7-F1
#
_entry.id   AF-A0A1F2T1Y7-F1
#
_cell.length_a   1.000
_cell.length_b   1.000
_cell.length_c   1.000
_cell.angle_alpha   90.00
_cell.angle_beta   90.00
_cell.angle_gamma   90.00
#
_symmetry.space_group_name_H-M   'P 1'
#
loop_
_entity.id
_entity.type
_entity.pdbx_description
1 polymer ?
#
loop_
_entity_poly.entity_id
_entity_poly.type
_entity_poly.pdbx_seq_one_letter_code
_entity_poly.pdbx_strand_id
1 'polypeptide(L)'
;MDTLWGLVWQGLVTNDTLHPLRAFIQPPDTRAHRPSRIPVPRTRRLVPPTAEGRWSLVAEATDLSVTEWAAALSQQLLTRYGVVTRETVAAEAVAGGFSAVYQVLKTMEDAGRVRRGYFVSGLGGAQFAAPAALDLLRTLRDPPESRHSVALAATDPANPYGAIASWPARDAAGEDRDTRRTTRSAGARVVLVDGRLAGYVPRGDRELVLFAPDDEPLRTQLVREVARILLHGALAREEGRRGMLLEEINGEPAVAHRAARLFVEEGFRSTGMGLQARPDRDAPQAD
;
A
#
# COMPACT_ATOMS: atom_id res chain seq x y z
N MET A 1 -9.62 -0.11 29.72
CA MET A 1 -9.09 0.24 28.39
C MET A 1 -9.05 -0.97 27.48
N ASP A 2 -8.45 -2.07 27.94
CA ASP A 2 -8.37 -3.33 27.15
C ASP A 2 -9.75 -3.87 26.74
N THR A 3 -10.75 -3.78 27.62
CA THR A 3 -12.14 -4.17 27.31
C THR A 3 -12.75 -3.34 26.18
N LEU A 4 -12.51 -2.03 26.15
CA LEU A 4 -13.04 -1.13 25.11
C LEU A 4 -12.45 -1.50 23.74
N TRP A 5 -11.12 -1.67 23.68
CA TRP A 5 -10.46 -2.11 22.46
C TRP A 5 -10.86 -3.53 22.06
N GLY A 6 -11.10 -4.43 23.02
CA GLY A 6 -11.68 -5.75 22.76
C GLY A 6 -13.03 -5.67 22.05
N LEU A 7 -13.93 -4.79 22.49
CA LEU A 7 -15.23 -4.56 21.84
C LEU A 7 -15.09 -3.92 20.45
N VAL A 8 -14.12 -3.02 20.26
CA VAL A 8 -13.80 -2.44 18.94
C VAL A 8 -13.35 -3.52 17.97
N TRP A 9 -12.45 -4.41 18.39
CA TRP A 9 -11.97 -5.51 17.53
C TRP A 9 -13.05 -6.56 17.24
N GLN A 10 -14.09 -6.64 18.08
CA GLN A 10 -15.29 -7.44 17.83
C GLN A 10 -16.32 -6.73 16.95
N GLY A 11 -16.10 -5.45 16.60
CA GLY A 11 -17.03 -4.67 15.80
C GLY A 11 -18.29 -4.22 16.55
N LEU A 12 -18.29 -4.28 17.89
CA LEU A 12 -19.47 -3.95 18.71
C LEU A 12 -19.54 -2.48 19.11
N VAL A 13 -18.40 -1.80 19.12
CA VAL A 13 -18.28 -0.39 19.52
C VAL A 13 -17.46 0.37 18.48
N THR A 14 -17.88 1.60 18.17
CA THR A 14 -17.18 2.55 17.29
C THR A 14 -16.93 3.89 17.98
N ASN A 15 -16.10 4.74 17.38
CA ASN A 15 -15.80 6.10 17.82
C ASN A 15 -16.13 7.09 16.69
N ASP A 16 -16.55 8.29 17.06
CA ASP A 16 -16.79 9.38 16.11
C ASP A 16 -15.51 9.99 15.50
N THR A 17 -14.33 9.62 16.03
CA THR A 17 -13.03 10.10 15.54
C THR A 17 -12.03 8.94 15.33
N LEU A 18 -11.02 9.20 14.50
CA LEU A 18 -9.84 8.32 14.40
C LEU A 18 -8.71 8.68 15.37
N HIS A 19 -8.90 9.69 16.23
CA HIS A 19 -7.90 10.10 17.20
C HIS A 19 -7.47 8.98 18.16
N PRO A 20 -8.40 8.24 18.82
CA PRO A 20 -8.00 7.19 19.76
C PRO A 20 -7.25 6.05 19.08
N LEU A 21 -7.61 5.71 17.83
CA LEU A 21 -6.88 4.72 17.03
C LEU A 21 -5.45 5.19 16.71
N ARG A 22 -5.28 6.44 16.30
CA ARG A 22 -3.95 7.01 16.04
C ARG A 22 -3.08 7.04 17.29
N ALA A 23 -3.67 7.39 18.44
CA ALA A 23 -2.98 7.35 19.72
C ALA A 23 -2.62 5.92 20.13
N PHE A 24 -3.47 4.92 19.83
CA PHE A 24 -3.25 3.52 20.16
C PHE A 24 -2.09 2.90 19.35
N ILE A 25 -1.97 3.26 18.07
CA ILE A 25 -0.91 2.75 17.18
C ILE A 25 0.40 3.55 17.25
N GLN A 26 0.38 4.76 17.82
CA GLN A 26 1.60 5.56 17.95
C GLN A 26 2.56 4.86 18.91
N PRO A 27 3.82 4.61 18.51
CA PRO A 27 4.82 4.14 19.46
C PRO A 27 5.00 5.20 20.56
N PRO A 28 5.20 4.78 21.82
CA PRO A 28 5.42 5.73 22.92
C PRO A 28 6.59 6.63 22.56
N ASP A 29 6.39 7.94 22.67
CA ASP A 29 7.38 8.94 22.29
C ASP A 29 8.57 8.88 23.28
N THR A 30 9.58 8.09 22.94
CA THR A 30 10.82 7.98 23.72
C THR A 30 11.63 9.28 23.69
N ARG A 31 11.31 10.23 22.78
CA ARG A 31 12.00 11.53 22.67
C ARG A 31 11.35 12.64 23.50
N ALA A 32 10.21 12.37 24.16
CA ALA A 32 9.57 13.30 25.09
C ALA A 32 10.37 13.53 26.40
N HIS A 33 11.54 12.90 26.56
CA HIS A 33 12.44 13.11 27.70
C HIS A 33 13.30 14.38 27.62
N ARG A 34 13.07 15.29 26.67
CA ARG A 34 13.68 16.63 26.75
C ARG A 34 12.82 17.50 27.66
N PRO A 35 13.27 17.86 28.88
CA PRO A 35 12.48 18.72 29.75
C PRO A 35 12.35 20.09 29.07
N SER A 36 11.16 20.39 28.56
CA SER A 36 10.79 21.76 28.23
C SER A 36 10.84 22.57 29.53
N ARG A 37 11.67 23.62 29.58
CA ARG A 37 11.86 24.49 30.76
C ARG A 37 10.65 25.40 31.05
N ILE A 38 9.53 25.19 30.35
CA ILE A 38 8.32 25.98 30.50
C ILE A 38 7.21 25.06 31.06
N PRO A 39 6.80 25.22 32.32
CA PRO A 39 5.70 24.46 32.90
C PRO A 39 4.38 25.00 32.33
N VAL A 40 3.91 24.39 31.24
CA VAL A 40 2.57 24.64 30.73
C VAL A 40 1.59 23.88 31.65
N PRO A 41 0.55 24.52 32.21
CA PRO A 41 -0.44 23.82 33.04
C PRO A 41 -1.18 22.83 32.15
N ARG A 42 -0.84 21.54 32.28
CA ARG A 42 -1.58 20.45 31.65
C ARG A 42 -2.87 20.29 32.43
N THR A 43 -3.98 20.78 31.89
CA THR A 43 -5.32 20.34 32.29
C THR A 43 -5.30 18.81 32.36
N ARG A 44 -5.60 18.24 33.54
CA ARG A 44 -5.67 16.79 33.72
C ARG A 44 -6.70 16.25 32.72
N ARG A 45 -6.24 15.68 31.61
CA ARG A 45 -7.11 14.90 30.73
C ARG A 45 -7.64 13.75 31.58
N LEU A 46 -8.95 13.75 31.83
CA LEU A 46 -9.63 12.71 32.61
C LEU A 46 -9.64 11.36 31.88
N VAL A 47 -9.42 11.39 30.57
CA VAL A 47 -9.46 10.23 29.68
C VAL A 47 -8.12 10.13 28.94
N PRO A 48 -7.50 8.95 28.85
CA PRO A 48 -6.28 8.78 28.06
C PRO A 48 -6.55 9.06 26.58
N PRO A 49 -5.54 9.52 25.80
CA PRO A 49 -5.69 9.79 24.36
C PRO A 49 -6.29 8.63 23.55
N THR A 50 -6.04 7.39 23.99
CA THR A 50 -6.56 6.15 23.39
C THR A 50 -8.05 5.88 23.67
N ALA A 51 -8.72 6.69 24.49
CA ALA A 51 -10.16 6.62 24.75
C ALA A 51 -10.88 7.95 24.46
N GLU A 52 -10.21 8.91 23.82
CA GLU A 52 -10.85 10.19 23.45
C GLU A 52 -11.94 10.01 22.39
N GLY A 53 -12.84 11.00 22.33
CA GLY A 53 -14.02 10.98 21.44
C GLY A 53 -15.24 10.34 22.09
N ARG A 54 -16.32 10.25 21.30
CA ARG A 54 -17.59 9.64 21.70
C ARG A 54 -17.64 8.21 21.19
N TRP A 55 -17.76 7.27 22.13
CA TRP A 55 -17.95 5.86 21.84
C TRP A 55 -19.44 5.52 21.77
N SER A 56 -19.83 4.73 20.77
CA SER A 56 -21.20 4.26 20.59
C SER A 56 -21.22 2.80 20.16
N LEU A 57 -22.29 2.09 20.49
CA LEU A 57 -22.51 0.75 19.94
C LEU A 57 -22.67 0.84 18.43
N VAL A 58 -22.08 -0.11 17.72
CA VAL A 58 -22.38 -0.32 16.30
C VAL A 58 -23.80 -0.89 16.25
N ALA A 59 -24.69 -0.25 15.48
CA ALA A 59 -26.04 -0.78 15.29
C ALA A 59 -25.94 -2.21 14.74
N GLU A 60 -26.64 -3.16 15.36
CA GLU A 60 -26.69 -4.53 14.84
C GLU A 60 -27.17 -4.49 13.39
N ALA A 61 -26.39 -5.10 12.50
CA ALA A 61 -26.82 -5.28 11.13
C ALA A 61 -28.05 -6.20 11.14
N THR A 62 -29.09 -5.76 10.41
CA THR A 62 -30.40 -6.42 10.21
C THR A 62 -30.31 -7.92 9.91
N ASP A 63 -31.43 -8.63 10.17
CA ASP A 63 -31.71 -10.05 9.84
C ASP A 63 -31.57 -10.36 8.34
N LEU A 64 -30.36 -10.32 7.80
CA LEU A 64 -30.07 -10.74 6.44
C LEU A 64 -30.01 -12.26 6.38
N SER A 65 -30.71 -12.84 5.41
CA SER A 65 -30.48 -14.24 5.07
C SER A 65 -29.05 -14.45 4.57
N VAL A 66 -28.56 -15.69 4.69
CA VAL A 66 -27.23 -16.08 4.18
C VAL A 66 -27.06 -15.72 2.70
N THR A 67 -28.14 -15.85 1.92
CA THR A 67 -28.14 -15.53 0.48
C THR A 67 -28.02 -14.03 0.23
N GLU A 68 -28.77 -13.20 0.96
CA GLU A 68 -28.68 -11.73 0.82
C GLU A 68 -27.30 -11.23 1.23
N TRP A 69 -26.76 -11.76 2.32
CA TRP A 69 -25.41 -11.44 2.77
C TRP A 69 -24.36 -11.82 1.71
N ALA A 70 -24.43 -13.04 1.18
CA ALA A 70 -23.52 -13.50 0.14
C ALA A 70 -23.65 -12.68 -1.16
N ALA A 71 -24.87 -12.26 -1.51
CA ALA A 71 -25.14 -11.38 -2.66
C ALA A 71 -24.53 -9.99 -2.49
N ALA A 72 -24.74 -9.37 -1.32
CA ALA A 72 -24.16 -8.07 -1.00
C ALA A 72 -22.62 -8.13 -0.97
N LEU A 73 -22.05 -9.15 -0.33
CA LEU A 73 -20.61 -9.36 -0.29
C LEU A 73 -20.02 -9.57 -1.69
N SER A 74 -20.65 -10.41 -2.53
CA SER A 74 -20.21 -10.64 -3.91
C SER A 74 -20.18 -9.34 -4.71
N GLN A 75 -21.21 -8.50 -4.56
CA GLN A 75 -21.27 -7.21 -5.22
C GLN A 75 -20.17 -6.26 -4.72
N GLN A 76 -19.93 -6.20 -3.40
CA GLN A 76 -18.86 -5.39 -2.83
C GLN A 76 -17.49 -5.82 -3.35
N LEU A 77 -17.21 -7.12 -3.42
CA LEU A 77 -15.96 -7.65 -3.95
C LEU A 77 -15.77 -7.31 -5.44
N LEU A 78 -16.82 -7.43 -6.25
CA LEU A 78 -16.79 -7.06 -7.67
C LEU A 78 -16.55 -5.56 -7.85
N THR A 79 -17.21 -4.71 -7.06
CA THR A 79 -17.01 -3.25 -7.12
C THR A 79 -15.59 -2.87 -6.69
N ARG A 80 -15.04 -3.54 -5.68
CA ARG A 80 -13.71 -3.22 -5.13
C ARG A 80 -12.56 -3.69 -6.03
N TYR A 81 -12.63 -4.92 -6.52
CA TYR A 81 -11.52 -5.55 -7.23
C TYR A 81 -11.69 -5.58 -8.75
N GLY A 82 -12.92 -5.44 -9.25
CA GLY A 82 -13.27 -5.63 -10.66
C GLY A 82 -13.26 -7.10 -11.09
N VAL A 83 -12.22 -7.84 -10.69
CA VAL A 83 -12.06 -9.28 -10.87
C VAL A 83 -12.00 -9.95 -9.50
N VAL A 84 -12.92 -10.88 -9.24
CA VAL A 84 -12.97 -11.67 -8.01
C VAL A 84 -12.36 -13.05 -8.25
N THR A 85 -11.38 -13.40 -7.43
CA THR A 85 -10.71 -14.70 -7.43
C THR A 85 -10.77 -15.31 -6.03
N ARG A 86 -10.21 -16.52 -5.86
CA ARG A 86 -10.05 -17.12 -4.52
C ARG A 86 -9.16 -16.24 -3.62
N GLU A 87 -8.11 -15.69 -4.20
CA GLU A 87 -7.10 -14.88 -3.52
C GLU A 87 -7.66 -13.53 -3.08
N THR A 88 -8.50 -12.86 -3.88
CA THR A 88 -9.17 -11.61 -3.46
C THR A 88 -10.11 -11.85 -2.27
N VAL A 89 -10.82 -12.97 -2.25
CA VAL A 89 -11.70 -13.35 -1.12
C VAL A 89 -10.89 -13.69 0.13
N ALA A 90 -9.75 -14.36 -0.04
CA ALA A 90 -8.83 -14.65 1.06
C ALA A 90 -8.20 -13.37 1.63
N ALA A 91 -7.87 -12.39 0.77
CA ALA A 91 -7.30 -11.10 1.19
C ALA A 91 -8.27 -10.28 2.06
N GLU A 92 -9.58 -10.41 1.86
CA GLU A 92 -10.63 -9.79 2.69
C GLU A 92 -11.03 -10.64 3.91
N ALA A 93 -10.36 -11.79 4.14
CA ALA A 93 -10.61 -12.70 5.26
C ALA A 93 -12.09 -13.13 5.40
N VAL A 94 -12.78 -13.33 4.26
CA VAL A 94 -14.20 -13.71 4.23
C VAL A 94 -14.41 -15.07 4.91
N ALA A 95 -15.34 -15.12 5.87
CA ALA A 95 -15.74 -16.35 6.53
C ALA A 95 -16.30 -17.37 5.53
N GLY A 96 -15.85 -18.63 5.60
CA GLY A 96 -16.19 -19.66 4.63
C GLY A 96 -15.41 -19.57 3.30
N GLY A 97 -14.57 -18.55 3.14
CA GLY A 97 -13.71 -18.35 1.98
C GLY A 97 -14.49 -18.21 0.67
N PHE A 98 -13.88 -18.64 -0.43
CA PHE A 98 -14.47 -18.49 -1.77
C PHE A 98 -15.83 -19.21 -1.93
N SER A 99 -16.04 -20.31 -1.21
CA SER A 99 -17.30 -21.06 -1.26
C SER A 99 -18.50 -20.23 -0.79
N ALA A 100 -18.29 -19.25 0.09
CA ALA A 100 -19.35 -18.37 0.60
C ALA A 100 -19.99 -17.51 -0.50
N VAL A 101 -19.22 -17.17 -1.55
CA VAL A 101 -19.67 -16.29 -2.65
C VAL A 101 -19.81 -17.01 -3.99
N TYR A 102 -19.26 -18.22 -4.12
CA TYR A 102 -19.20 -18.94 -5.39
C TYR A 102 -20.57 -19.19 -6.03
N GLN A 103 -21.55 -19.67 -5.27
CA GLN A 103 -22.88 -19.97 -5.83
C GLN A 103 -23.60 -18.71 -6.34
N VAL A 104 -23.42 -17.59 -5.63
CA VAL A 104 -23.93 -16.29 -6.06
C VAL A 104 -23.23 -15.85 -7.34
N LEU A 105 -21.89 -15.89 -7.38
CA LEU A 105 -21.11 -15.50 -8.56
C LEU A 105 -21.46 -16.35 -9.79
N LYS A 106 -21.66 -17.65 -9.60
CA LYS A 106 -22.14 -18.56 -10.65
C LYS A 106 -23.55 -18.18 -11.12
N THR A 107 -24.48 -17.92 -10.20
CA THR A 107 -25.83 -17.47 -10.58
C THR A 107 -25.79 -16.12 -11.32
N MET A 108 -24.89 -15.23 -10.92
CA MET A 108 -24.65 -13.96 -11.62
C MET A 108 -24.06 -14.16 -13.02
N GLU A 109 -23.21 -15.18 -13.22
CA GLU A 109 -22.69 -15.58 -14.53
C GLU A 109 -23.82 -16.09 -15.43
N ASP A 110 -24.65 -17.00 -14.91
CA ASP A 110 -25.81 -17.55 -15.63
C ASP A 110 -26.81 -16.45 -16.04
N ALA A 111 -26.99 -15.44 -15.19
CA ALA A 111 -27.78 -14.24 -15.48
C ALA A 111 -27.06 -13.20 -16.36
N GLY A 112 -25.81 -13.46 -16.78
CA GLY A 112 -25.02 -12.57 -17.64
C GLY A 112 -24.51 -11.29 -16.97
N ARG A 113 -24.61 -11.16 -15.64
CA ARG A 113 -24.15 -9.97 -14.89
C ARG A 113 -22.64 -9.95 -14.67
N VAL A 114 -22.00 -11.11 -14.71
CA VAL A 114 -20.53 -11.26 -14.64
C VAL A 114 -20.06 -12.23 -15.71
N ARG A 115 -18.76 -12.19 -16.01
CA ARG A 115 -18.11 -13.14 -16.91
C ARG A 115 -17.10 -13.96 -16.14
N ARG A 116 -17.17 -15.28 -16.29
CA ARG A 116 -16.15 -16.19 -15.77
C ARG A 116 -15.08 -16.42 -16.84
N GLY A 117 -13.81 -16.46 -16.44
CA GLY A 117 -12.71 -16.66 -17.38
C GLY A 117 -11.34 -16.67 -16.71
N TYR A 118 -10.29 -16.59 -17.53
CA TYR A 118 -8.91 -16.44 -17.07
C TYR A 118 -8.45 -15.01 -17.36
N PHE A 119 -8.47 -14.16 -16.34
CA PHE A 119 -8.12 -12.75 -16.47
C PHE A 119 -6.73 -12.45 -15.90
N VAL A 120 -6.36 -13.16 -14.83
CA VAL A 120 -5.07 -13.01 -14.14
C VAL A 120 -4.27 -14.29 -14.26
N SER A 121 -3.06 -14.20 -14.81
CA SER A 121 -2.11 -15.31 -14.92
C SER A 121 -1.57 -15.72 -13.54
N GLY A 122 -1.31 -17.01 -13.36
CA GLY A 122 -0.73 -17.54 -12.11
C GLY A 122 -1.72 -17.73 -10.96
N LEU A 123 -2.98 -17.33 -11.14
CA LEU A 123 -4.06 -17.57 -10.18
C LEU A 123 -4.96 -18.74 -10.64
N GLY A 124 -5.76 -19.27 -9.71
CA GLY A 124 -6.71 -20.34 -10.01
C GLY A 124 -7.74 -19.97 -11.08
N GLY A 125 -8.33 -20.96 -11.74
CA GLY A 125 -9.24 -20.75 -12.89
C GLY A 125 -10.65 -20.24 -12.56
N ALA A 126 -11.04 -20.20 -11.29
CA ALA A 126 -12.33 -19.63 -10.89
C ALA A 126 -12.19 -18.12 -10.68
N GLN A 127 -12.29 -17.35 -11.77
CA GLN A 127 -12.21 -15.89 -11.74
C GLN A 127 -13.46 -15.31 -12.39
N PHE A 128 -14.06 -14.33 -11.72
CA PHE A 128 -15.29 -13.67 -12.16
C PHE A 128 -15.04 -12.17 -12.29
N ALA A 129 -15.34 -11.60 -13.45
CA ALA A 129 -15.17 -10.17 -13.70
C ALA A 129 -16.52 -9.50 -13.97
N ALA A 130 -16.69 -8.29 -13.43
CA ALA A 130 -17.76 -7.41 -13.86
C ALA A 130 -17.52 -6.97 -15.32
N PRO A 131 -18.56 -6.77 -16.16
CA PRO A 131 -18.41 -6.35 -17.55
C PRO A 131 -17.55 -5.08 -17.71
N ALA A 132 -17.79 -4.06 -16.88
CA ALA A 132 -17.01 -2.83 -16.90
C ALA A 132 -15.51 -3.04 -16.59
N ALA A 133 -15.17 -3.99 -15.70
CA ALA A 133 -13.79 -4.34 -15.42
C ALA A 133 -13.13 -5.04 -16.61
N LEU A 134 -13.86 -5.91 -17.31
CA LEU A 134 -13.37 -6.56 -18.53
C LEU A 134 -13.10 -5.55 -19.65
N ASP A 135 -13.97 -4.57 -19.81
CA ASP A 135 -13.79 -3.52 -20.81
C ASP A 135 -12.57 -2.64 -20.49
N LEU A 136 -12.37 -2.28 -19.22
CA LEU A 136 -11.14 -1.60 -18.77
C LEU A 136 -9.89 -2.46 -19.02
N LEU A 137 -9.92 -3.77 -18.73
CA LEU A 137 -8.78 -4.65 -19.00
C LEU A 137 -8.43 -4.71 -20.50
N ARG A 138 -9.42 -4.58 -21.38
CA ARG A 138 -9.18 -4.51 -22.83
C ARG A 138 -8.49 -3.21 -23.23
N THR A 139 -8.86 -2.08 -22.63
CA THR A 139 -8.20 -0.79 -22.92
C THR A 139 -6.77 -0.73 -22.39
N LEU A 140 -6.44 -1.51 -21.36
CA LEU A 140 -5.12 -1.59 -20.75
C LEU A 140 -4.18 -2.63 -21.40
N ARG A 141 -4.58 -3.21 -22.54
CA ARG A 141 -3.76 -4.20 -23.26
C ARG A 141 -2.52 -3.58 -23.89
N ASP A 142 -2.67 -2.36 -24.40
CA ASP A 142 -1.59 -1.62 -25.03
C ASP A 142 -0.90 -0.73 -23.99
N PRO A 143 0.45 -0.65 -23.98
CA PRO A 143 1.16 0.24 -23.07
C PRO A 143 0.73 1.69 -23.29
N PRO A 144 0.56 2.49 -22.21
CA PRO A 144 0.20 3.89 -22.35
C PRO A 144 1.33 4.69 -23.02
N GLU A 145 0.98 5.78 -23.73
CA GLU A 145 1.97 6.68 -24.35
C GLU A 145 2.91 7.31 -23.31
N SER A 146 2.36 7.63 -22.13
CA SER A 146 3.10 8.11 -20.97
C SER A 146 3.00 7.12 -19.82
N ARG A 147 4.11 6.91 -19.10
CA ARG A 147 4.11 6.05 -17.92
C ARG A 147 3.41 6.71 -16.75
N HIS A 148 2.68 5.92 -15.98
CA HIS A 148 1.99 6.34 -14.77
C HIS A 148 2.59 5.64 -13.56
N SER A 149 3.17 6.42 -12.64
CA SER A 149 3.76 5.92 -11.41
C SER A 149 2.94 6.30 -10.18
N VAL A 150 2.81 5.37 -9.24
CA VAL A 150 2.16 5.60 -7.94
C VAL A 150 2.96 4.96 -6.82
N ALA A 151 3.10 5.69 -5.71
CA ALA A 151 3.69 5.18 -4.48
C ALA A 151 2.60 4.93 -3.44
N LEU A 152 2.48 3.69 -2.98
CA LEU A 152 1.48 3.26 -1.99
C LEU A 152 2.17 2.74 -0.73
N ALA A 153 1.47 2.75 0.40
CA ALA A 153 1.91 1.95 1.53
C ALA A 153 1.91 0.46 1.13
N ALA A 154 2.88 -0.32 1.60
CA ALA A 154 2.92 -1.76 1.27
C ALA A 154 1.69 -2.51 1.80
N THR A 155 1.07 -1.98 2.86
CA THR A 155 -0.18 -2.48 3.46
C THR A 155 -1.44 -1.97 2.78
N ASP A 156 -1.34 -1.03 1.84
CA ASP A 156 -2.50 -0.43 1.17
C ASP A 156 -3.33 -1.48 0.43
N PRO A 157 -4.67 -1.51 0.57
CA PRO A 157 -5.52 -2.46 -0.16
C PRO A 157 -5.40 -2.38 -1.68
N ALA A 158 -5.01 -1.23 -2.25
CA ALA A 158 -4.78 -1.08 -3.68
C ALA A 158 -3.48 -1.74 -4.16
N ASN A 159 -2.56 -2.11 -3.26
CA ASN A 159 -1.39 -2.91 -3.61
C ASN A 159 -1.80 -4.40 -3.72
N PRO A 160 -1.75 -5.04 -4.91
CA PRO A 160 -2.08 -6.46 -5.04
C PRO A 160 -0.93 -7.36 -4.56
N TYR A 161 0.31 -6.87 -4.52
CA TYR A 161 1.49 -7.68 -4.23
C TYR A 161 1.58 -8.06 -2.75
N GLY A 162 1.95 -9.31 -2.50
CA GLY A 162 2.01 -9.91 -1.17
C GLY A 162 0.63 -10.21 -0.57
N ALA A 163 -0.46 -10.03 -1.32
CA ALA A 163 -1.83 -10.38 -0.90
C ALA A 163 -2.51 -11.25 -1.95
N ILE A 164 -2.69 -10.72 -3.16
CA ILE A 164 -3.35 -11.40 -4.28
C ILE A 164 -2.29 -11.92 -5.27
N ALA A 165 -1.29 -11.09 -5.58
CA ALA A 165 -0.16 -11.45 -6.43
C ALA A 165 1.09 -11.75 -5.59
N SER A 166 1.90 -12.71 -6.01
CA SER A 166 3.21 -12.95 -5.42
C SER A 166 4.15 -11.78 -5.67
N TRP A 167 5.08 -11.53 -4.73
CA TRP A 167 6.18 -10.61 -4.99
C TRP A 167 7.00 -11.11 -6.19
N PRO A 168 7.39 -10.22 -7.13
CA PRO A 168 8.24 -10.61 -8.24
C PRO A 168 9.57 -11.17 -7.75
N ALA A 169 10.05 -12.24 -8.39
CA ALA A 169 11.42 -12.67 -8.24
C ALA A 169 12.36 -11.63 -8.88
N ARG A 170 13.57 -11.48 -8.33
CA ARG A 170 14.68 -10.81 -9.01
C ARG A 170 15.44 -11.90 -9.78
N ASP A 171 15.70 -11.71 -11.07
CA ASP A 171 16.28 -12.73 -11.93
C ASP A 171 17.65 -13.26 -11.41
N ALA A 172 17.69 -14.59 -11.20
CA ALA A 172 18.76 -15.60 -11.24
C ALA A 172 20.27 -15.30 -11.01
N ALA A 173 20.70 -14.19 -10.39
CA ALA A 173 22.13 -13.99 -10.04
C ALA A 173 22.40 -13.77 -8.53
N GLY A 174 21.36 -13.74 -7.70
CA GLY A 174 21.46 -13.53 -6.26
C GLY A 174 20.23 -14.09 -5.57
N GLU A 175 20.05 -15.40 -5.67
CA GLU A 175 18.90 -16.08 -5.09
C GLU A 175 18.78 -15.80 -3.58
N ASP A 176 17.54 -15.48 -3.19
CA ASP A 176 16.95 -15.80 -1.89
C ASP A 176 17.07 -14.77 -0.74
N ARG A 177 17.92 -13.73 -0.81
CA ARG A 177 18.00 -12.74 0.30
C ARG A 177 17.00 -11.59 0.22
N ASP A 178 16.68 -11.08 -0.97
CA ASP A 178 15.92 -9.83 -1.11
C ASP A 178 14.41 -10.02 -1.28
N THR A 179 13.94 -11.13 -1.87
CA THR A 179 12.51 -11.48 -1.86
C THR A 179 11.99 -11.72 -0.44
N ARG A 180 12.87 -12.13 0.49
CA ARG A 180 12.58 -12.19 1.93
C ARG A 180 12.44 -10.82 2.59
N ARG A 181 12.88 -9.73 1.95
CA ARG A 181 12.73 -8.36 2.50
C ARG A 181 11.41 -7.69 2.10
N THR A 182 10.77 -8.12 1.01
CA THR A 182 9.47 -7.55 0.61
C THR A 182 8.34 -8.10 1.48
N THR A 183 7.70 -7.21 2.23
CA THR A 183 6.59 -7.57 3.13
C THR A 183 5.51 -6.50 3.10
N ARG A 184 4.26 -6.89 3.40
CA ARG A 184 3.17 -5.94 3.67
C ARG A 184 3.30 -5.44 5.10
N SER A 185 4.32 -4.63 5.38
CA SER A 185 4.60 -4.09 6.71
C SER A 185 4.29 -2.59 6.81
N ALA A 186 3.83 -2.17 7.98
CA ALA A 186 3.50 -0.78 8.23
C ALA A 186 4.75 0.11 8.13
N GLY A 187 4.65 1.17 7.32
CA GLY A 187 5.74 2.10 7.04
C GLY A 187 6.63 1.71 5.86
N ALA A 188 6.48 0.50 5.32
CA ALA A 188 7.04 0.16 4.02
C ALA A 188 6.16 0.71 2.89
N ARG A 189 6.75 0.94 1.72
CA ARG A 189 6.07 1.48 0.53
C ARG A 189 6.40 0.66 -0.71
N VAL A 190 5.47 0.60 -1.64
CA VAL A 190 5.66 0.04 -2.98
C VAL A 190 5.53 1.15 -4.01
N VAL A 191 6.27 1.02 -5.09
CA VAL A 191 6.15 1.87 -6.28
C VAL A 191 5.66 0.99 -7.42
N LEU A 192 4.50 1.34 -7.97
CA LEU A 192 3.94 0.72 -9.16
C LEU A 192 4.14 1.68 -10.34
N VAL A 193 4.56 1.14 -11.47
CA VAL A 193 4.63 1.86 -12.75
C VAL A 193 3.82 1.07 -13.77
N ASP A 194 2.76 1.68 -14.28
CA ASP A 194 1.79 1.04 -15.18
C ASP A 194 1.24 -0.29 -14.61
N GLY A 195 1.03 -0.32 -13.29
CA GLY A 195 0.57 -1.50 -12.56
C GLY A 195 1.65 -2.54 -12.23
N ARG A 196 2.86 -2.46 -12.80
CA ARG A 196 3.98 -3.34 -12.48
C ARG A 196 4.70 -2.85 -11.22
N LEU A 197 4.98 -3.76 -10.27
CA LEU A 197 5.86 -3.44 -9.15
C LEU A 197 7.27 -3.11 -9.67
N ALA A 198 7.70 -1.87 -9.47
CA ALA A 198 8.99 -1.35 -9.93
C ALA A 198 9.95 -1.04 -8.75
N GLY A 199 9.39 -0.79 -7.56
CA GLY A 199 10.19 -0.52 -6.38
C GLY A 199 9.51 -0.94 -5.08
N TYR A 200 10.30 -1.29 -4.08
CA TYR A 200 9.87 -1.48 -2.69
C TYR A 200 10.85 -0.77 -1.76
N VAL A 201 10.32 0.08 -0.91
CA VAL A 201 11.08 0.85 0.09
C VAL A 201 10.67 0.35 1.47
N PRO A 202 11.56 -0.36 2.20
CA PRO A 202 11.30 -0.73 3.58
C PRO A 202 11.06 0.50 4.47
N ARG A 203 10.58 0.25 5.68
CA ARG A 203 10.42 1.32 6.68
C ARG A 203 11.76 2.02 6.93
N GLY A 204 11.73 3.35 6.88
CA GLY A 204 12.89 4.19 7.22
C GLY A 204 13.60 4.81 6.01
N ASP A 205 13.15 4.50 4.79
CA ASP A 205 13.60 5.15 3.55
C ASP A 205 15.10 5.02 3.27
N ARG A 206 15.79 4.02 3.85
CA ARG A 206 17.25 3.79 3.69
C ARG A 206 17.62 2.80 2.61
N GLU A 207 16.74 1.87 2.33
CA GLU A 207 16.96 0.82 1.35
C GLU A 207 15.91 0.93 0.26
N LEU A 208 16.28 0.54 -0.96
CA LEU A 208 15.35 0.41 -2.07
C LEU A 208 15.61 -0.92 -2.77
N VAL A 209 14.58 -1.75 -2.86
CA VAL A 209 14.56 -2.91 -3.74
C VAL A 209 13.96 -2.47 -5.07
N LEU A 210 14.75 -2.45 -6.13
CA LEU A 210 14.34 -2.12 -7.49
C LEU A 210 14.02 -3.38 -8.28
N PHE A 211 12.82 -3.42 -8.85
CA PHE A 211 12.32 -4.46 -9.75
C PHE A 211 12.35 -3.95 -11.20
N ALA A 212 13.56 -3.68 -11.70
CA ALA A 212 13.75 -3.25 -13.07
C ALA A 212 14.17 -4.45 -13.94
N PRO A 213 13.55 -4.64 -15.12
CA PRO A 213 13.98 -5.68 -16.05
C PRO A 213 15.34 -5.31 -16.66
N ASP A 214 15.96 -6.25 -17.39
CA ASP A 214 17.30 -6.02 -17.95
C ASP A 214 17.30 -5.42 -19.36
N ASP A 215 16.17 -5.42 -20.05
CA ASP A 215 16.01 -4.88 -21.40
C ASP A 215 15.87 -3.35 -21.42
N GLU A 216 16.51 -2.74 -22.42
CA GLU A 216 16.33 -1.31 -22.73
C GLU A 216 15.33 -1.14 -23.88
N PRO A 217 14.56 -0.03 -23.92
CA PRO A 217 14.61 1.14 -23.04
C PRO A 217 13.76 1.02 -21.75
N LEU A 218 13.09 -0.12 -21.56
CA LEU A 218 12.12 -0.35 -20.48
C LEU A 218 12.76 -0.16 -19.09
N ARG A 219 13.97 -0.70 -18.89
CA ARG A 219 14.74 -0.53 -17.64
C ARG A 219 14.94 0.94 -17.28
N THR A 220 15.50 1.73 -18.20
CA THR A 220 15.78 3.16 -17.95
C THR A 220 14.51 3.93 -17.62
N GLN A 221 13.43 3.68 -18.37
CA GLN A 221 12.17 4.38 -18.16
C GLN A 221 11.54 4.04 -16.79
N LEU A 222 11.53 2.76 -16.39
CA LEU A 222 11.02 2.35 -15.08
C LEU A 222 11.81 2.96 -13.92
N VAL A 223 13.15 2.93 -14.01
CA VAL A 223 14.00 3.47 -12.95
C VAL A 223 13.81 4.98 -12.78
N ARG A 224 13.65 5.73 -13.87
CA ARG A 224 13.33 7.16 -13.82
C ARG A 224 11.99 7.43 -13.14
N GLU A 225 10.96 6.68 -13.47
CA GLU A 225 9.66 6.81 -12.80
C GLU A 225 9.73 6.52 -11.30
N VAL A 226 10.48 5.48 -10.90
CA VAL A 226 10.71 5.20 -9.48
C VAL A 226 11.44 6.34 -8.79
N ALA A 227 12.50 6.87 -9.38
CA ALA A 227 13.20 8.02 -8.81
C ALA A 227 12.26 9.23 -8.66
N ARG A 228 11.54 9.60 -9.72
CA ARG A 228 10.63 10.75 -9.73
C ARG A 228 9.56 10.69 -8.65
N ILE A 229 8.84 9.57 -8.54
CA ILE A 229 7.76 9.44 -7.56
C ILE A 229 8.29 9.39 -6.12
N LEU A 230 9.47 8.81 -5.90
CA LEU A 230 10.11 8.81 -4.58
C LEU A 230 10.60 10.20 -4.18
N LEU A 231 11.18 10.95 -5.11
CA LEU A 231 11.58 12.35 -4.89
C LEU A 231 10.35 13.19 -4.54
N HIS A 232 9.31 13.16 -5.38
CA HIS A 232 8.08 13.90 -5.16
C HIS A 232 7.46 13.57 -3.80
N GLY A 233 7.33 12.28 -3.48
CA GLY A 233 6.82 11.82 -2.20
C GLY A 233 7.69 12.20 -0.99
N ALA A 234 9.01 12.34 -1.16
CA ALA A 234 9.91 12.78 -0.09
C ALA A 234 9.80 14.30 0.16
N LEU A 235 9.58 15.09 -0.89
CA LEU A 235 9.46 16.56 -0.81
C LEU A 235 8.07 17.01 -0.32
N ALA A 236 7.01 16.27 -0.66
CA ALA A 236 5.63 16.60 -0.28
C ALA A 236 5.29 16.33 1.21
N ARG A 237 6.22 15.81 2.01
CA ARG A 237 5.99 15.49 3.43
C ARG A 237 5.84 16.75 4.29
N GLU A 238 5.17 16.59 5.42
CA GLU A 238 5.10 17.62 6.47
C GLU A 238 6.49 18.09 6.90
N GLU A 239 6.59 19.34 7.34
CA GLU A 239 7.83 20.12 7.49
C GLU A 239 8.87 19.49 8.44
N GLY A 240 8.48 18.56 9.32
CA GLY A 240 9.39 17.78 10.18
C GLY A 240 9.84 16.42 9.65
N ARG A 241 9.31 15.98 8.51
CA ARG A 241 9.60 14.67 7.87
C ARG A 241 10.01 14.80 6.40
N ARG A 242 10.32 16.02 5.94
CA ARG A 242 10.77 16.28 4.57
C ARG A 242 12.11 15.62 4.30
N GLY A 243 12.17 14.97 3.15
CA GLY A 243 13.35 14.33 2.61
C GLY A 243 13.41 12.82 2.80
N MET A 244 14.46 12.24 2.22
CA MET A 244 14.75 10.81 2.14
C MET A 244 16.26 10.62 1.91
N LEU A 245 16.81 9.52 2.41
CA LEU A 245 18.21 9.12 2.19
C LEU A 245 18.26 7.64 1.85
N LEU A 246 18.52 7.31 0.59
CA LEU A 246 18.76 5.94 0.15
C LEU A 246 20.25 5.62 0.31
N GLU A 247 20.56 4.75 1.26
CA GLU A 247 21.92 4.24 1.56
C GLU A 247 22.24 3.05 0.65
N GLU A 248 21.25 2.17 0.41
CA GLU A 248 21.40 0.96 -0.40
C GLU A 248 20.32 0.83 -1.48
N ILE A 249 20.71 0.32 -2.64
CA ILE A 249 19.79 -0.15 -3.67
C ILE A 249 20.15 -1.61 -3.95
N ASN A 250 19.19 -2.51 -3.80
CA ASN A 250 19.35 -3.93 -4.11
C ASN A 250 20.52 -4.62 -3.36
N GLY A 251 20.83 -4.15 -2.14
CA GLY A 251 21.94 -4.65 -1.32
C GLY A 251 23.31 -4.07 -1.68
N GLU A 252 23.39 -3.18 -2.67
CA GLU A 252 24.61 -2.45 -3.04
C GLU A 252 24.54 -0.99 -2.56
N PRO A 253 25.67 -0.34 -2.25
CA PRO A 253 25.68 1.09 -1.94
C PRO A 253 24.98 1.91 -3.04
N ALA A 254 24.00 2.72 -2.66
CA ALA A 254 23.10 3.40 -3.60
C ALA A 254 23.85 4.29 -4.61
N VAL A 255 24.98 4.87 -4.22
CA VAL A 255 25.84 5.72 -5.07
C VAL A 255 26.65 4.91 -6.10
N ALA A 256 26.91 3.63 -5.84
CA ALA A 256 27.68 2.75 -6.72
C ALA A 256 26.79 1.93 -7.65
N HIS A 257 25.50 1.77 -7.31
CA HIS A 257 24.55 0.99 -8.08
C HIS A 257 24.30 1.61 -9.48
N ARG A 258 24.07 0.76 -10.50
CA ARG A 258 23.86 1.19 -11.91
C ARG A 258 22.76 2.25 -12.11
N ALA A 259 21.76 2.25 -11.23
CA ALA A 259 20.64 3.18 -11.25
C ALA A 259 20.97 4.58 -10.70
N ALA A 260 22.09 4.75 -9.98
CA ALA A 260 22.41 5.97 -9.25
C ALA A 260 22.37 7.22 -10.13
N ARG A 261 22.92 7.11 -11.34
CA ARG A 261 22.92 8.19 -12.33
C ARG A 261 21.52 8.69 -12.66
N LEU A 262 20.56 7.77 -12.85
CA LEU A 262 19.18 8.13 -13.19
C LEU A 262 18.47 8.82 -12.02
N PHE A 263 18.75 8.41 -10.78
CA PHE A 263 18.24 9.10 -9.60
C PHE A 263 18.77 10.53 -9.50
N VAL A 264 20.06 10.73 -9.79
CA VAL A 264 20.67 12.06 -9.81
C VAL A 264 20.09 12.94 -10.92
N GLU A 265 19.90 12.39 -12.12
CA GLU A 265 19.24 13.08 -13.24
C GLU A 265 17.81 13.53 -12.91
N GLU A 266 17.06 12.76 -12.11
CA GLU A 266 15.71 13.12 -11.67
C GLU A 266 15.69 14.06 -10.44
N GLY A 267 16.85 14.39 -9.84
CA GLY A 267 16.98 15.40 -8.79
C GLY A 267 17.44 14.93 -7.41
N PHE A 268 17.84 13.67 -7.25
CA PHE A 268 18.53 13.24 -6.03
C PHE A 268 19.96 13.80 -5.98
N ARG A 269 20.46 14.07 -4.78
CA ARG A 269 21.86 14.47 -4.56
C ARG A 269 22.69 13.27 -4.16
N SER A 270 23.81 13.04 -4.83
CA SER A 270 24.78 12.05 -4.39
C SER A 270 25.60 12.60 -3.23
N THR A 271 25.64 11.88 -2.11
CA THR A 271 26.38 12.25 -0.89
C THR A 271 27.21 11.05 -0.42
N GLY A 272 28.20 11.28 0.46
CA GLY A 272 28.98 10.17 1.04
C GLY A 272 28.14 9.14 1.82
N MET A 273 26.92 9.50 2.21
CA MET A 273 25.98 8.61 2.93
C MET A 273 25.01 7.87 1.99
N GLY A 274 24.90 8.25 0.71
CA GLY A 274 23.87 7.73 -0.19
C GLY A 274 23.23 8.79 -1.08
N LEU A 275 22.12 8.43 -1.72
CA LEU A 275 21.30 9.32 -2.55
C LEU A 275 20.27 10.04 -1.69
N GLN A 276 20.33 11.36 -1.66
CA GLN A 276 19.48 12.18 -0.80
C GLN A 276 18.46 12.98 -1.61
N ALA A 277 17.19 12.83 -1.25
CA ALA A 277 16.12 13.74 -1.66
C ALA A 277 15.87 14.73 -0.51
N ARG A 278 16.11 16.02 -0.73
CA ARG A 278 15.81 17.07 0.24
C ARG A 278 15.31 18.32 -0.49
N PRO A 279 14.42 19.10 0.14
CA PRO A 279 14.09 20.42 -0.39
C PRO A 279 15.34 21.29 -0.35
N ASP A 280 15.57 22.06 -1.41
CA ASP A 280 16.64 23.05 -1.44
C ASP A 280 16.38 24.08 -0.35
N ARG A 281 17.27 24.12 0.65
CA ARG A 281 17.23 25.15 1.69
C ARG A 281 17.64 26.53 1.15
N ASP A 282 18.29 26.58 -0.01
CA ASP A 282 18.87 27.79 -0.60
C ASP A 282 18.14 28.27 -1.87
N ALA A 283 16.95 27.72 -2.19
CA ALA A 283 16.13 28.30 -3.26
C ALA A 283 15.59 29.66 -2.77
N PRO A 284 15.87 30.78 -3.46
CA PRO A 284 15.30 32.07 -3.08
C PRO A 284 13.77 31.94 -3.06
N GLN A 285 13.15 32.37 -1.95
CA GLN A 285 11.70 32.54 -1.91
C GLN A 285 11.33 33.47 -3.06
N ALA A 286 10.61 32.95 -4.05
CA ALA A 286 9.99 33.79 -5.06
C ALA A 286 8.89 34.59 -4.35
N ASP A 287 9.09 35.91 -4.25
CA ASP A 287 8.11 36.91 -3.84
C ASP A 287 6.86 36.89 -4.75
#